data_AF-A0A1C9CDG9-F1
#
_entry.id   AF-A0A1C9CDG9-F1
#
_cell.length_a   1.000
_cell.length_b   1.000
_cell.length_c   1.000
_cell.angle_alpha   90.00
_cell.angle_beta   90.00
_cell.angle_gamma   90.00
#
_symmetry.space_group_name_H-M   'P 1'
#
loop_
_entity.id
_entity.type
_entity.pdbx_description
1 polymer ?
#
loop_
_entity_poly.entity_id
_entity_poly.type
_entity_poly.pdbx_seq_one_letter_code
_entity_poly.pdbx_strand_id
1 'polypeptide(L)'
;MFRIYLLIAITILLPICYFITRELVSQVIYCFVLLKNLFFMPQNNHYVDDMNCLVRYCILGKQWFKCIIILHFYHYYHNVNNNKLLGICFHELSYIKIALYYYVRALQNENDIELLQKLLLVYRDLKDDVRMSQICDKIRQIDPNHKILFELNL
;
A
#
# COMPACT_ATOMS: atom_id res chain seq x y z
N MET A 1 -40.05 8.28 -18.01
CA MET A 1 -38.68 7.78 -18.22
C MET A 1 -37.71 8.20 -17.11
N PHE A 2 -37.40 9.49 -16.94
CA PHE A 2 -36.42 9.97 -15.93
C PHE A 2 -36.64 9.45 -14.49
N ARG A 3 -37.89 9.44 -14.01
CA ARG A 3 -38.23 8.96 -12.64
C ARG A 3 -37.92 7.48 -12.40
N ILE A 4 -38.03 6.64 -13.44
CA ILE A 4 -37.77 5.20 -13.35
C ILE A 4 -36.25 4.96 -13.25
N TYR A 5 -35.44 5.70 -14.02
CA TYR A 5 -33.98 5.66 -13.90
C TYR A 5 -33.50 6.04 -12.50
N LEU A 6 -34.12 7.06 -11.90
CA LEU A 6 -33.77 7.51 -10.55
C LEU A 6 -34.08 6.45 -9.49
N LEU A 7 -35.24 5.78 -9.62
CA LEU A 7 -35.62 4.67 -8.75
C LEU A 7 -34.63 3.49 -8.85
N ILE A 8 -34.24 3.11 -10.07
CA ILE A 8 -33.27 2.03 -10.31
C ILE A 8 -31.88 2.41 -9.78
N ALA A 9 -31.46 3.66 -9.97
CA ALA A 9 -30.19 4.13 -9.44
C ALA A 9 -30.14 4.07 -7.91
N ILE A 10 -31.21 4.49 -7.23
CA ILE A 10 -31.28 4.45 -5.75
C ILE A 10 -31.27 3.01 -5.23
N THR A 11 -32.00 2.09 -5.86
CA THR A 11 -32.04 0.69 -5.41
C THR A 11 -30.70 -0.02 -5.57
N ILE A 12 -29.88 0.36 -6.56
CA ILE A 12 -28.51 -0.15 -6.72
C ILE A 12 -27.53 0.57 -5.78
N LEU A 13 -27.70 1.87 -5.56
CA LEU A 13 -26.78 2.65 -4.75
C LEU A 13 -26.85 2.29 -3.27
N LEU A 14 -28.05 2.04 -2.73
CA LEU A 14 -28.26 1.69 -1.32
C LEU A 14 -27.43 0.47 -0.85
N PRO A 15 -27.45 -0.70 -1.52
CA PRO A 15 -26.65 -1.85 -1.11
C PRO A 15 -25.14 -1.60 -1.24
N ILE A 16 -24.71 -0.82 -2.24
CA ILE A 16 -23.30 -0.43 -2.39
C ILE A 16 -22.87 0.46 -1.21
N CYS A 17 -23.67 1.48 -0.89
CA CYS A 17 -23.40 2.35 0.26
C CYS A 17 -23.40 1.58 1.58
N TYR A 18 -24.33 0.63 1.76
CA TYR A 18 -24.37 -0.22 2.95
C TYR A 18 -23.11 -1.08 3.07
N PHE A 19 -22.67 -1.70 1.97
CA PHE A 19 -21.46 -2.52 1.94
C PHE A 19 -20.22 -1.70 2.31
N ILE A 20 -20.04 -0.51 1.70
CA ILE A 20 -18.94 0.40 2.01
C ILE A 20 -18.99 0.83 3.48
N THR A 21 -20.17 1.23 3.97
CA THR A 21 -20.34 1.67 5.37
C THR A 21 -19.99 0.57 6.35
N ARG A 22 -20.42 -0.67 6.10
CA ARG A 22 -20.12 -1.82 6.96
C ARG A 22 -18.62 -2.08 7.05
N GLU A 23 -17.91 -2.02 5.93
CA GLU A 23 -16.47 -2.23 5.90
C GLU A 23 -15.72 -1.12 6.66
N LEU A 24 -16.13 0.14 6.47
CA LEU A 24 -15.58 1.27 7.22
C LEU A 24 -15.81 1.15 8.73
N VAL A 25 -17.02 0.77 9.15
CA VAL A 25 -17.34 0.55 10.57
C VAL A 25 -16.48 -0.56 11.17
N SER A 26 -16.30 -1.68 10.46
CA SER A 26 -15.41 -2.76 10.88
C SER A 26 -13.97 -2.28 11.09
N GLN A 27 -13.46 -1.44 10.18
CA GLN A 27 -12.13 -0.85 10.30
C GLN A 27 -12.01 0.13 11.47
N VAL A 28 -13.01 0.99 11.69
CA VAL A 28 -13.04 1.93 12.82
C VAL A 28 -13.04 1.16 14.15
N ILE A 29 -13.86 0.12 14.27
CA ILE A 29 -13.88 -0.73 15.47
C ILE A 29 -12.52 -1.40 15.67
N TYR A 30 -11.93 -1.95 14.61
CA TYR A 30 -10.60 -2.55 14.68
C TYR A 30 -9.55 -1.54 15.15
N CYS A 31 -9.51 -0.33 14.57
CA CYS A 31 -8.63 0.75 15.01
C CYS A 31 -8.83 1.09 16.49
N PHE A 32 -10.09 1.20 16.93
CA PHE A 32 -10.42 1.50 18.31
C PHE A 32 -9.94 0.41 19.28
N VAL A 33 -10.17 -0.87 18.94
CA VAL A 33 -9.69 -2.01 19.73
C VAL A 33 -8.16 -2.03 19.79
N LEU A 34 -7.50 -1.80 18.65
CA LEU A 34 -6.05 -1.76 18.55
C LEU A 34 -5.47 -0.64 19.42
N LEU A 35 -6.00 0.58 19.31
CA LEU A 35 -5.61 1.72 20.15
C LEU A 35 -5.81 1.46 21.65
N LYS A 36 -6.95 0.85 22.04
CA LYS A 36 -7.27 0.58 23.45
C LYS A 36 -6.32 -0.44 24.06
N ASN A 37 -5.98 -1.51 23.33
CA ASN A 37 -5.07 -2.54 23.82
C ASN A 37 -3.63 -2.04 23.98
N LEU A 38 -3.27 -0.97 23.27
CA LEU A 38 -1.89 -0.45 23.23
C LEU A 38 -1.61 0.64 24.27
N PHE A 39 -2.63 1.34 24.78
CA PHE A 39 -2.46 2.30 25.89
C PHE A 39 -1.90 1.64 27.17
N PHE A 40 -1.96 0.31 27.25
CA PHE A 40 -1.47 -0.48 28.37
C PHE A 40 -0.11 -1.15 28.14
N MET A 41 0.56 -0.97 26.98
CA MET A 41 1.79 -1.71 26.66
C MET A 41 3.09 -0.89 26.79
N PRO A 42 4.13 -1.39 27.50
CA PRO A 42 5.41 -0.69 27.72
C PRO A 42 6.42 -0.86 26.57
N GLN A 43 6.96 0.25 26.05
CA GLN A 43 7.96 0.31 24.95
C GLN A 43 9.20 -0.59 25.17
N ASN A 44 9.39 -1.63 24.34
CA ASN A 44 10.52 -2.57 24.38
C ASN A 44 10.81 -3.14 22.98
N ASN A 45 12.04 -3.57 22.70
CA ASN A 45 12.47 -4.01 21.35
C ASN A 45 11.77 -5.26 20.76
N HIS A 46 10.96 -5.97 21.56
CA HIS A 46 10.21 -7.15 21.11
C HIS A 46 9.11 -6.82 20.05
N TYR A 47 8.78 -5.53 19.88
CA TYR A 47 7.68 -5.07 19.04
C TYR A 47 7.90 -5.17 17.53
N VAL A 48 9.16 -5.12 17.05
CA VAL A 48 9.44 -5.16 15.60
C VAL A 48 9.17 -6.55 15.03
N ASP A 49 9.49 -7.61 15.78
CA ASP A 49 9.24 -8.98 15.35
C ASP A 49 7.74 -9.32 15.38
N ASP A 50 7.02 -8.85 16.40
CA ASP A 50 5.56 -8.99 16.46
C ASP A 50 4.86 -8.25 15.32
N MET A 51 5.34 -7.04 15.00
CA MET A 51 4.87 -6.26 13.85
C MET A 51 5.05 -7.03 12.53
N ASN A 52 6.25 -7.56 12.29
CA ASN A 52 6.54 -8.31 11.06
C ASN A 52 5.64 -9.54 10.93
N CYS A 53 5.37 -10.24 12.04
CA CYS A 53 4.46 -11.38 12.06
C CYS A 53 3.01 -10.97 11.73
N LEU A 54 2.52 -9.89 12.33
CA LEU A 54 1.17 -9.36 12.09
C LEU A 54 1.00 -8.87 10.65
N VAL A 55 1.95 -8.10 10.14
CA VAL A 55 1.95 -7.60 8.77
C VAL A 55 1.98 -8.77 7.79
N ARG A 56 2.84 -9.77 8.01
CA ARG A 56 2.90 -10.97 7.19
C ARG A 56 1.58 -11.73 7.18
N TYR A 57 0.94 -11.88 8.34
CA TYR A 57 -0.38 -12.52 8.44
C TYR A 57 -1.45 -11.75 7.63
N CYS A 58 -1.48 -10.42 7.76
CA CYS A 58 -2.43 -9.60 7.02
C CYS A 58 -2.17 -9.61 5.50
N ILE A 59 -0.90 -9.63 5.06
CA ILE A 59 -0.52 -9.75 3.64
C ILE A 59 -0.99 -11.09 3.08
N LEU A 60 -0.73 -12.21 3.79
CA LEU A 60 -1.19 -13.54 3.37
C LEU A 60 -2.72 -13.60 3.26
N GLY A 61 -3.43 -12.92 4.15
CA GLY A 61 -4.88 -12.79 4.10
C GLY A 61 -5.41 -11.76 3.09
N LYS A 62 -4.54 -11.07 2.34
CA LYS A 62 -4.89 -9.94 1.44
C LYS A 62 -5.68 -8.81 2.14
N GLN A 63 -5.45 -8.63 3.44
CA GLN A 63 -6.12 -7.63 4.26
C GLN A 63 -5.37 -6.29 4.20
N TRP A 64 -5.20 -5.75 2.99
CA TRP A 64 -4.31 -4.61 2.70
C TRP A 64 -4.60 -3.37 3.56
N PHE A 65 -5.87 -3.04 3.80
CA PHE A 65 -6.24 -1.93 4.68
C PHE A 65 -5.76 -2.13 6.12
N LYS A 66 -5.85 -3.35 6.65
CA LYS A 66 -5.33 -3.65 8.00
C LYS A 66 -3.82 -3.55 8.02
N CYS A 67 -3.13 -4.02 6.96
CA CYS A 67 -1.68 -3.81 6.83
C CYS A 67 -1.34 -2.32 6.90
N ILE A 68 -2.04 -1.47 6.14
CA ILE A 68 -1.81 -0.01 6.12
C ILE A 68 -1.99 0.59 7.52
N ILE A 69 -3.06 0.23 8.22
CA ILE A 69 -3.33 0.71 9.58
C ILE A 69 -2.19 0.29 10.53
N ILE A 70 -1.79 -0.97 10.51
CA ILE A 70 -0.68 -1.49 11.34
C ILE A 70 0.62 -0.75 11.00
N LEU A 71 0.98 -0.66 9.73
CA LEU A 71 2.22 -0.01 9.28
C LEU A 71 2.27 1.47 9.70
N HIS A 72 1.16 2.21 9.55
CA HIS A 72 1.07 3.60 9.98
C HIS A 72 1.13 3.75 11.49
N PHE A 73 0.47 2.86 12.23
CA PHE A 73 0.54 2.84 13.68
C PHE A 73 2.00 2.68 14.15
N TYR A 74 2.71 1.69 13.62
CA TYR A 74 4.12 1.46 13.98
C TYR A 74 5.05 2.59 13.53
N HIS A 75 4.78 3.20 12.37
CA HIS A 75 5.52 4.39 11.95
C HIS A 75 5.34 5.55 12.93
N TYR A 76 4.11 5.81 13.38
CA TYR A 76 3.79 6.92 14.28
C TYR A 76 4.39 6.72 15.68
N TYR A 77 4.25 5.53 16.27
CA TYR A 77 4.65 5.28 17.67
C TYR A 77 6.10 4.82 17.84
N HIS A 78 6.67 4.14 16.85
CA HIS A 78 8.00 3.54 16.96
C HIS A 78 9.00 4.08 15.94
N ASN A 79 8.60 5.06 15.11
CA ASN A 79 9.43 5.67 14.08
C ASN A 79 10.06 4.65 13.11
N VAL A 80 9.38 3.52 12.90
CA VAL A 80 9.85 2.48 11.97
C VAL A 80 9.57 2.94 10.54
N ASN A 81 10.58 2.88 9.68
CA ASN A 81 10.45 3.23 8.27
C ASN A 81 9.86 2.04 7.49
N ASN A 82 8.56 2.10 7.22
CA ASN A 82 7.84 1.05 6.50
C ASN A 82 7.38 1.49 5.11
N ASN A 83 8.05 2.50 4.52
CA ASN A 83 7.62 3.12 3.27
C ASN A 83 7.54 2.11 2.11
N LYS A 84 8.48 1.16 2.01
CA LYS A 84 8.44 0.10 0.98
C LYS A 84 7.16 -0.74 1.09
N LEU A 85 6.84 -1.22 2.29
CA LEU A 85 5.64 -2.02 2.56
C LEU A 85 4.34 -1.24 2.36
N LEU A 86 4.30 0.03 2.77
CA LEU A 86 3.17 0.91 2.52
C LEU A 86 2.95 1.09 1.02
N GLY A 87 4.01 1.33 0.24
CA GLY A 87 3.95 1.42 -1.22
C GLY A 87 3.32 0.18 -1.85
N ILE A 88 3.70 -1.02 -1.41
CA ILE A 88 3.12 -2.29 -1.86
C ILE A 88 1.62 -2.35 -1.53
N CYS A 89 1.24 -2.05 -0.28
CA CYS A 89 -0.17 -2.14 0.13
C CYS A 89 -1.06 -1.16 -0.66
N PHE A 90 -0.59 0.06 -0.93
CA PHE A 90 -1.35 1.03 -1.74
C PHE A 90 -1.39 0.65 -3.22
N HIS A 91 -0.32 0.04 -3.75
CA HIS A 91 -0.32 -0.46 -5.12
C HIS A 91 -1.35 -1.57 -5.31
N GLU A 92 -1.41 -2.55 -4.39
CA GLU A 92 -2.38 -3.65 -4.42
C GLU A 92 -3.85 -3.17 -4.33
N LEU A 93 -4.08 -2.04 -3.65
CA LEU A 93 -5.38 -1.38 -3.60
C LEU A 93 -5.65 -0.46 -4.80
N SER A 94 -4.79 -0.47 -5.82
CA SER A 94 -4.87 0.39 -7.00
C SER A 94 -4.80 1.91 -6.71
N TYR A 95 -4.30 2.30 -5.53
CA TYR A 95 -4.05 3.70 -5.18
C TYR A 95 -2.67 4.16 -5.68
N ILE A 96 -2.49 4.11 -7.01
CA ILE A 96 -1.19 4.22 -7.68
C ILE A 96 -0.40 5.49 -7.31
N LYS A 97 -1.08 6.65 -7.19
CA LYS A 97 -0.42 7.92 -6.79
C LYS A 97 0.09 7.89 -5.34
N ILE A 98 -0.63 7.21 -4.45
CA ILE A 98 -0.22 7.07 -3.05
C ILE A 98 0.92 6.05 -2.96
N ALA A 99 0.84 4.96 -3.71
CA ALA A 99 1.92 3.99 -3.84
C ALA A 99 3.22 4.65 -4.32
N LEU A 100 3.13 5.50 -5.36
CA LEU A 100 4.26 6.29 -5.87
C LEU A 100 4.93 7.11 -4.77
N TYR A 101 4.14 7.85 -3.98
CA TYR A 101 4.65 8.68 -2.90
C TYR A 101 5.49 7.86 -1.90
N TYR A 102 4.99 6.69 -1.48
CA TYR A 102 5.70 5.84 -0.54
C TYR A 102 6.94 5.18 -1.16
N TYR A 103 6.88 4.72 -2.41
CA TYR A 103 8.05 4.17 -3.08
C TYR A 103 9.15 5.22 -3.27
N VAL A 104 8.82 6.46 -3.65
CA VAL A 104 9.81 7.53 -3.76
C VAL A 104 10.46 7.83 -2.40
N ARG A 105 9.68 7.85 -1.31
CA ARG A 105 10.22 7.99 0.05
C ARG A 105 11.09 6.82 0.49
N ALA A 106 10.75 5.59 0.09
CA ALA A 106 11.58 4.42 0.37
C ALA A 106 12.93 4.51 -0.35
N LEU A 107 12.94 4.95 -1.62
CA LEU A 107 14.17 5.06 -2.42
C LEU A 107 15.18 6.05 -1.85
N GLN A 108 14.71 7.09 -1.13
CA GLN A 108 15.59 8.04 -0.45
C GLN A 108 16.44 7.38 0.66
N ASN A 109 15.97 6.27 1.22
CA ASN A 109 16.60 5.59 2.35
C ASN A 109 17.30 4.29 1.92
N GLU A 110 16.81 3.65 0.86
CA GLU A 110 17.27 2.35 0.39
C GLU A 110 17.40 2.36 -1.13
N ASN A 111 18.60 2.07 -1.63
CA ASN A 111 18.83 1.93 -3.07
C ASN A 111 18.67 0.46 -3.45
N ASP A 112 17.41 0.02 -3.53
CA ASP A 112 17.03 -1.37 -3.77
C ASP A 112 16.48 -1.55 -5.19
N ILE A 113 17.03 -2.55 -5.90
CA ILE A 113 16.61 -2.95 -7.25
C ILE A 113 15.13 -3.33 -7.27
N GLU A 114 14.65 -4.06 -6.26
CA GLU A 114 13.24 -4.47 -6.18
C GLU A 114 12.33 -3.25 -6.10
N LEU A 115 12.77 -2.19 -5.41
CA LEU A 115 12.03 -0.94 -5.31
C LEU A 115 12.01 -0.17 -6.64
N LEU A 116 13.12 -0.18 -7.38
CA LEU A 116 13.19 0.40 -8.72
C LEU A 116 12.25 -0.32 -9.70
N GLN A 117 12.18 -1.65 -9.64
CA GLN A 117 11.22 -2.44 -10.43
C GLN A 117 9.77 -2.04 -10.10
N LYS A 118 9.43 -1.90 -8.81
CA LYS A 118 8.09 -1.47 -8.39
C LYS A 118 7.76 -0.05 -8.84
N LEU A 119 8.73 0.88 -8.80
CA LEU A 119 8.57 2.23 -9.33
C LEU A 119 8.35 2.23 -10.84
N LEU A 120 9.07 1.36 -11.58
CA LEU A 120 8.92 1.21 -13.02
C LEU A 120 7.48 0.79 -13.40
N LEU A 121 6.93 -0.19 -12.67
CA LEU A 121 5.54 -0.61 -12.83
C LEU A 121 4.55 0.53 -12.54
N VAL A 122 4.76 1.28 -11.46
CA VAL A 122 3.93 2.44 -11.12
C VAL A 122 3.98 3.53 -12.20
N TYR A 123 5.16 3.83 -12.75
CA TYR A 123 5.27 4.82 -13.83
C TYR A 123 4.65 4.35 -15.13
N ARG A 124 4.72 3.04 -15.43
CA ARG A 124 3.98 2.43 -16.54
C ARG A 124 2.47 2.59 -16.37
N ASP A 125 1.94 2.31 -15.18
CA ASP A 125 0.51 2.45 -14.89
C ASP A 125 0.03 3.91 -14.99
N LEU A 126 0.91 4.85 -14.62
CA LEU A 126 0.67 6.29 -14.74
C LEU A 126 0.92 6.84 -16.15
N LYS A 127 1.48 6.03 -17.07
CA LYS A 127 1.92 6.44 -18.41
C LYS A 127 2.90 7.63 -18.38
N ASP A 128 3.80 7.65 -17.41
CA ASP A 128 4.86 8.67 -17.28
C ASP A 128 6.16 8.15 -17.90
N ASP A 129 6.25 8.26 -19.23
CA ASP A 129 7.38 7.73 -20.01
C ASP A 129 8.72 8.39 -19.64
N VAL A 130 8.68 9.67 -19.24
CA VAL A 130 9.89 10.44 -18.88
C VAL A 130 10.51 9.84 -17.62
N ARG A 131 9.72 9.65 -16.57
CA ARG A 131 10.22 9.07 -15.32
C ARG A 131 10.53 7.59 -15.47
N MET A 132 9.77 6.88 -16.29
CA MET A 132 10.05 5.48 -16.62
C MET A 132 11.44 5.34 -17.26
N SER A 133 11.80 6.17 -18.25
CA SER A 133 13.13 6.15 -18.87
C SER A 133 14.24 6.37 -17.84
N GLN A 134 14.06 7.35 -16.94
CA GLN A 134 15.04 7.63 -15.89
C GLN A 134 15.26 6.44 -14.95
N ILE A 135 14.20 5.69 -14.61
CA ILE A 135 14.31 4.50 -13.79
C ILE A 135 14.94 3.34 -14.58
N CYS A 136 14.61 3.16 -15.86
CA CYS A 136 15.27 2.17 -16.73
C CYS A 136 16.78 2.40 -16.79
N ASP A 137 17.21 3.65 -16.95
CA ASP A 137 18.64 3.98 -17.00
C ASP A 137 19.34 3.68 -15.68
N LYS A 138 18.68 3.94 -14.53
CA LYS A 138 19.19 3.52 -13.21
C LYS A 138 19.28 2.00 -13.08
N ILE A 139 18.30 1.25 -13.55
CA ILE A 139 18.31 -0.21 -13.52
C ILE A 139 19.46 -0.75 -14.39
N ARG A 140 19.68 -0.20 -15.59
CA ARG A 140 20.77 -0.61 -16.50
C ARG A 140 22.16 -0.40 -15.91
N GLN A 141 22.34 0.64 -15.10
CA GLN A 141 23.60 0.87 -14.40
C GLN A 141 23.90 -0.23 -13.36
N ILE A 142 22.86 -0.88 -12.82
CA ILE A 142 22.98 -1.92 -11.79
C ILE A 142 22.95 -3.33 -12.40
N ASP A 143 22.13 -3.55 -13.43
CA ASP A 143 22.02 -4.80 -14.20
C ASP A 143 22.31 -4.53 -15.69
N PRO A 144 23.59 -4.49 -16.09
CA PRO A 144 23.98 -4.28 -17.48
C PRO A 144 23.55 -5.43 -18.41
N ASN A 145 23.16 -6.59 -17.87
CA ASN A 145 22.67 -7.74 -18.65
C ASN A 145 21.17 -7.64 -18.96
N HIS A 146 20.49 -6.57 -18.52
CA HIS A 146 19.08 -6.26 -18.84
C HIS A 146 18.06 -7.34 -18.43
N LYS A 147 18.44 -8.33 -17.61
CA LYS A 147 17.56 -9.45 -17.24
C LYS A 147 16.27 -8.94 -16.59
N ILE A 148 16.40 -7.94 -15.73
CA ILE A 148 15.28 -7.33 -15.02
C ILE A 148 14.28 -6.64 -15.96
N LEU A 149 14.78 -5.94 -16.99
CA LEU A 149 13.91 -5.22 -17.92
C LEU A 149 13.16 -6.20 -18.82
N PHE A 150 13.84 -7.26 -19.29
CA PHE A 150 13.22 -8.33 -20.06
C PHE A 150 12.11 -9.06 -19.28
N GLU A 151 12.30 -9.33 -17.98
CA GLU A 151 11.28 -9.96 -17.13
C GLU A 151 10.00 -9.12 -16.96
N LEU A 152 10.10 -7.79 -17.10
CA LEU A 152 8.98 -6.86 -16.96
C LEU A 152 8.25 -6.57 -18.29
N ASN A 153 8.65 -7.24 -19.39
CA ASN A 153 8.18 -7.02 -20.76
C ASN A 153 8.29 -5.54 -21.17
N LEU A 154 9.44 -4.92 -20.90
CA LEU A 154 9.83 -3.56 -21.26
C LEU A 154 11.13 -3.59 -22.07
#